data_AF-A0A2E6W555-F1
#
_entry.id   AF-A0A2E6W555-F1
#
_cell.length_a   1.000
_cell.length_b   1.000
_cell.length_c   1.000
_cell.angle_alpha   90.00
_cell.angle_beta   90.00
_cell.angle_gamma   90.00
#
_symmetry.space_group_name_H-M   'P 1'
#
loop_
_entity.id
_entity.type
_entity.pdbx_description
1 polymer ?
#
loop_
_entity_poly.entity_id
_entity_poly.type
_entity_poly.pdbx_seq_one_letter_code
_entity_poly.pdbx_strand_id
1 'polypeptide(L)' 'MGKVIIQRKPYQAVAWIGTAGLIVGAMMNAFNVYPWNLWVMIIANAIWILAGVLWREPSVYWLNIFMVLAYVLGAIKYLA' A
#
# COMPACT_ATOMS: atom_id res chain seq x y z
N MET A 1 27.94 -14.29 -23.77
CA MET A 1 26.77 -14.07 -22.90
C MET A 1 26.67 -12.58 -22.62
N GLY A 2 25.63 -11.88 -23.07
CA GLY A 2 25.51 -10.41 -22.91
C GLY A 2 25.19 -10.00 -21.47
N LYS A 3 25.75 -8.90 -20.99
CA LYS A 3 25.40 -8.33 -19.68
C LYS A 3 23.96 -7.82 -19.71
N VAL A 4 23.07 -8.43 -18.94
CA VAL A 4 21.73 -7.90 -18.67
C VAL A 4 21.88 -6.75 -17.67
N ILE A 5 21.58 -5.53 -18.10
CA ILE A 5 21.59 -4.35 -17.22
C ILE A 5 20.21 -4.23 -16.58
N ILE A 6 20.09 -4.59 -15.30
CA ILE A 6 18.84 -4.42 -14.55
C ILE A 6 18.77 -2.96 -14.10
N GLN A 7 17.90 -2.16 -14.73
CA GLN A 7 17.59 -0.83 -14.24
C GLN A 7 16.57 -0.91 -13.10
N ARG A 8 16.93 -0.40 -11.93
CA ARG A 8 16.04 -0.34 -10.76
C ARG A 8 15.07 0.83 -10.91
N LYS A 9 13.79 0.62 -10.58
CA LYS A 9 12.82 1.73 -10.51
C LYS A 9 13.30 2.76 -9.48
N PRO A 10 13.15 4.08 -9.72
CA PRO A 10 13.54 5.11 -8.76
C PRO A 10 12.66 5.06 -7.49
N TYR A 11 13.00 5.84 -6.45
CA TYR A 11 12.16 5.99 -5.24
C TYR A 11 11.81 4.69 -4.49
N GLN A 12 12.73 3.71 -4.50
CA GLN A 12 12.52 2.41 -3.86
C GLN A 12 12.20 2.51 -2.37
N ALA A 13 12.74 3.51 -1.66
CA ALA A 13 12.44 3.73 -0.25
C ALA A 13 10.94 3.92 -0.01
N VAL A 14 10.24 4.65 -0.90
CA VAL A 14 8.79 4.87 -0.81
C VAL A 14 8.04 3.54 -0.92
N ALA A 15 8.41 2.72 -1.90
CA ALA A 15 7.79 1.41 -2.09
C ALA A 15 8.07 0.47 -0.91
N TRP A 16 9.28 0.48 -0.36
CA TRP A 16 9.63 -0.36 0.80
C TRP A 16 8.91 0.07 2.07
N ILE A 17 8.75 1.37 2.32
CA ILE A 17 7.96 1.88 3.45
C ILE A 17 6.49 1.47 3.29
N GLY A 18 5.91 1.65 2.10
CA GLY A 18 4.54 1.20 1.80
C GLY A 18 4.39 -0.31 1.98
N THR A 19 5.38 -1.09 1.56
CA THR A 19 5.40 -2.56 1.67
C THR A 19 5.45 -3.00 3.13
N ALA A 20 6.34 -2.42 3.94
CA ALA A 20 6.42 -2.71 5.37
C ALA A 20 5.08 -2.41 6.06
N GLY A 21 4.46 -1.26 5.74
CA GLY A 21 3.13 -0.90 6.24
C GLY A 21 2.04 -1.90 5.84
N LEU A 22 2.02 -2.34 4.57
CA LEU A 22 1.05 -3.34 4.09
C LEU A 22 1.22 -4.68 4.77
N ILE A 23 2.46 -5.13 5.01
CA ILE A 23 2.73 -6.36 5.74
C ILE A 23 2.18 -6.26 7.16
N VAL A 24 2.48 -5.16 7.87
CA VAL A 24 1.96 -4.94 9.23
C VAL A 24 0.42 -4.92 9.23
N GLY A 25 -0.21 -4.16 8.32
CA GLY A 25 -1.67 -4.11 8.22
C GLY A 25 -2.31 -5.45 7.84
N ALA A 26 -1.67 -6.23 6.97
CA ALA A 26 -2.12 -7.56 6.60
C ALA A 26 -2.00 -8.56 7.76
N MET A 27 -0.91 -8.50 8.54
CA MET A 27 -0.78 -9.28 9.77
C MET A 27 -1.89 -8.92 10.76
N MET A 28 -2.16 -7.64 10.93
CA MET A 28 -3.26 -7.19 11.80
C MET A 28 -4.62 -7.70 11.34
N ASN A 29 -4.90 -7.73 10.04
CA ASN A 29 -6.09 -8.39 9.51
C ASN A 29 -6.12 -9.90 9.86
N ALA A 30 -5.01 -10.61 9.61
CA ALA A 30 -4.93 -12.05 9.87
C ALA A 30 -5.14 -12.40 11.36
N PHE A 31 -4.71 -11.53 12.26
CA PHE A 31 -4.89 -11.68 13.71
C PHE A 31 -6.12 -10.95 14.27
N ASN A 32 -7.01 -10.44 13.42
CA ASN A 32 -8.23 -9.71 13.80
C ASN A 32 -7.97 -8.50 14.74
N VAL A 33 -6.85 -7.80 14.55
CA VAL A 33 -6.49 -6.59 15.33
C VAL A 33 -7.27 -5.39 14.80
N TYR A 34 -8.53 -5.32 15.19
CA TYR A 34 -9.50 -4.29 14.80
C TYR A 34 -9.66 -3.24 15.92
N PRO A 35 -9.80 -1.93 15.61
CA PRO A 35 -9.89 -1.28 14.29
C PRO A 35 -8.54 -0.80 13.74
N TRP A 36 -7.42 -1.04 14.44
CA TRP A 36 -6.12 -0.45 14.09
C TRP A 36 -5.66 -0.86 12.69
N ASN A 37 -6.06 -2.05 12.23
CA ASN A 37 -5.82 -2.55 10.87
C ASN A 37 -6.33 -1.58 9.80
N LEU A 38 -7.46 -0.92 10.02
CA LEU A 38 -8.06 0.01 9.06
C LEU A 38 -7.12 1.19 8.80
N TRP A 39 -6.63 1.83 9.87
CA TRP A 39 -5.76 3.00 9.78
C TRP A 39 -4.40 2.68 9.18
N VAL A 40 -3.79 1.56 9.58
CA VAL A 40 -2.51 1.11 9.02
C VAL A 40 -2.64 0.82 7.53
N MET A 41 -3.72 0.14 7.11
CA MET A 41 -3.94 -0.16 5.71
C MET A 41 -4.21 1.10 4.88
N ILE A 42 -4.95 2.08 5.39
CA ILE A 42 -5.14 3.38 4.70
C ILE A 42 -3.79 4.06 4.42
N ILE A 43 -2.94 4.19 5.45
CA ILE A 43 -1.65 4.85 5.32
C ILE A 43 -0.72 4.09 4.38
N ALA A 44 -0.63 2.77 4.55
CA ALA A 44 0.25 1.93 3.74
C ALA A 44 -0.13 1.93 2.25
N ASN A 45 -1.42 1.82 1.93
CA ASN A 45 -1.90 1.91 0.56
C ASN A 45 -1.67 3.33 -0.01
N ALA A 46 -1.87 4.40 0.77
CA ALA A 46 -1.58 5.77 0.31
C ALA A 46 -0.10 5.98 -0.09
N ILE A 47 0.84 5.39 0.65
CA ILE A 47 2.28 5.42 0.29
C ILE A 47 2.54 4.65 -1.01
N TRP A 48 1.84 3.52 -1.23
CA TRP A 48 1.92 2.77 -2.48
C TRP A 48 1.26 3.46 -3.68
N ILE A 49 0.23 4.28 -3.47
CA ILE A 49 -0.31 5.18 -4.50
C ILE A 49 0.80 6.12 -4.97
N LEU A 50 1.52 6.76 -4.04
CA LEU A 50 2.65 7.63 -4.35
C LEU A 50 3.75 6.88 -5.14
N ALA A 51 4.11 5.66 -4.71
CA ALA A 51 5.06 4.82 -5.45
C ALA A 51 4.58 4.51 -6.88
N GLY A 52 3.31 4.14 -7.04
CA GLY A 52 2.71 3.85 -8.35
C GLY A 52 2.69 5.06 -9.29
N VAL A 53 2.41 6.26 -8.76
CA VAL A 53 2.46 7.52 -9.53
C VAL A 53 3.91 7.84 -9.93
N LEU A 54 4.87 7.74 -9.00
CA LEU A 54 6.29 7.98 -9.27
C LEU A 54 6.87 7.01 -10.31
N TRP A 55 6.33 5.80 -10.38
CA TRP A 55 6.72 4.78 -11.37
C TRP A 55 5.91 4.84 -12.67
N ARG A 56 4.85 5.66 -12.74
CA ARG A 56 3.90 5.69 -13.86
C ARG A 56 3.29 4.31 -14.15
N GLU A 57 2.88 3.62 -13.09
CA GLU A 57 2.34 2.26 -13.14
C GLU A 57 0.84 2.28 -12.75
N PRO A 58 -0.10 2.34 -13.72
CA PRO A 58 -1.53 2.40 -13.46
C PRO A 58 -2.06 1.26 -12.62
N SER A 59 -1.57 0.04 -12.85
CA SER A 59 -1.95 -1.13 -12.07
C SER A 59 -1.62 -0.96 -10.59
N VAL A 60 -0.52 -0.28 -10.26
CA VAL A 60 -0.07 -0.07 -8.88
C VAL A 60 -0.90 1.00 -8.20
N TYR A 61 -1.03 2.20 -8.78
CA TYR A 61 -1.73 3.27 -8.09
C TYR A 61 -3.25 3.03 -8.04
N TRP A 62 -3.88 2.47 -9.08
CA TRP A 62 -5.31 2.19 -9.03
C TRP A 62 -5.69 1.12 -8.02
N LEU A 63 -4.92 0.03 -7.92
CA LEU A 63 -5.14 -1.00 -6.90
C LEU A 63 -5.17 -0.38 -5.51
N ASN A 64 -4.16 0.42 -5.19
CA ASN A 64 -4.03 1.01 -3.86
C ASN A 64 -5.08 2.10 -3.59
N ILE A 65 -5.55 2.83 -4.62
CA ILE A 65 -6.69 3.75 -4.48
C ILE A 65 -7.95 2.99 -4.03
N PHE A 66 -8.30 1.90 -4.72
CA PHE A 66 -9.49 1.11 -4.35
C PHE A 66 -9.36 0.46 -2.96
N MET A 67 -8.15 0.05 -2.59
CA MET A 67 -7.87 -0.41 -1.23
C MET A 67 -8.12 0.68 -0.19
N VAL A 68 -7.59 1.90 -0.39
CA VAL A 68 -7.87 3.03 0.52
C VAL A 68 -9.36 3.28 0.64
N LEU A 69 -10.11 3.31 -0.47
CA LEU A 69 -11.56 3.50 -0.44
C LEU A 69 -12.27 2.42 0.40
N ALA A 70 -11.90 1.14 0.22
CA ALA A 70 -12.48 0.05 0.99
C ALA A 70 -12.21 0.20 2.50
N TYR A 71 -10.99 0.53 2.90
CA TYR A 71 -10.65 0.73 4.31
C TYR A 71 -11.26 2.00 4.90
N VAL A 72 -11.41 3.07 4.13
CA VAL A 72 -12.12 4.29 4.56
C VAL A 72 -13.60 3.98 4.81
N LEU A 73 -14.26 3.24 3.92
CA LEU A 73 -15.65 2.80 4.16
C LEU A 73 -15.76 1.92 5.42
N GLY A 74 -14.79 1.03 5.64
CA GLY A 74 -14.70 0.26 6.88
C GLY A 74 -14.53 1.14 8.12
N ALA A 75 -13.69 2.18 8.04
CA ALA A 75 -13.46 3.12 9.14
C ALA A 75 -14.70 4.00 9.42
N ILE A 76 -15.42 4.44 8.38
CA ILE A 76 -16.69 5.15 8.54
C ILE A 76 -17.70 4.26 9.28
N LYS A 77 -17.85 2.99 8.86
CA LYS A 77 -18.72 2.02 9.55
C LYS A 77 -18.32 1.77 11.01
N TYR A 78 -17.02 1.88 11.33
CA TYR A 78 -16.55 1.74 12.71
C TYR A 78 -16.93 2.93 13.60
N LEU A 79 -16.95 4.14 13.03
CA LEU A 79 -17.14 5.39 13.76
C LEU A 79 -18.60 5.85 13.85
N ALA A 80 -19.46 5.41 12.93
CA ALA A 80 -20.88 5.74 12.86
C ALA A 80 -21.75 4.65 13.48
#